data_AF-A0A386ZBR7-F1
#
_entry.id   AF-A0A386ZBR7-F1
#
_cell.length_a   1.000
_cell.length_b   1.000
_cell.length_c   1.000
_cell.angle_alpha   90.00
_cell.angle_beta   90.00
_cell.angle_gamma   90.00
#
_symmetry.space_group_name_H-M   'P 1'
#
loop_
_entity.id
_entity.type
_entity.pdbx_description
1 polymer ?
#
loop_
_entity_poly.entity_id
_entity_poly.type
_entity_poly.pdbx_seq_one_letter_code
_entity_poly.pdbx_strand_id
1 'polypeptide(L)'
;MSYLLRVQLPDRPGSLGSLALALGSVGADILSLDVVERGDGFAIDDIVVEVPSGALPDTLITAAESIHDVQVDSLRPYSGILDTHRELELIDQVANARDDRLQVLVDGAPRVLRVGWSTVIDMGPQGAYRVVGSQSAPSTQAASAPWMPLEKPTVLDGDGDWVPQLWKDMDTKLAAAPLGNTGKVLLLGRPGGPDFRPSEVARLGYLAGIIATVLG
;
A
#
# COMPACT_ATOMS: atom_id res chain seq x y z
N MET A 1 -11.18 9.36 16.04
CA MET A 1 -9.90 8.74 15.61
C MET A 1 -10.23 7.83 14.45
N SER A 2 -9.52 7.93 13.33
CA SER A 2 -9.84 7.15 12.15
C SER A 2 -8.93 5.93 12.01
N TYR A 3 -9.50 4.85 11.49
CA TYR A 3 -8.81 3.60 11.20
C TYR A 3 -9.12 3.15 9.78
N LEU A 4 -8.16 2.47 9.17
CA LEU A 4 -8.33 1.78 7.92
C LEU A 4 -8.42 0.28 8.21
N LEU A 5 -9.61 -0.26 7.99
CA LEU A 5 -9.97 -1.66 8.13
C LEU A 5 -9.90 -2.33 6.75
N ARG A 6 -9.00 -3.29 6.58
CA ARG A 6 -9.05 -4.19 5.41
C ARG A 6 -9.80 -5.45 5.82
N VAL A 7 -10.81 -5.80 5.06
CA VAL A 7 -11.71 -6.90 5.38
C VAL A 7 -11.99 -7.75 4.14
N GLN A 8 -11.96 -9.06 4.32
CA GLN A 8 -12.49 -10.02 3.36
C GLN A 8 -13.94 -10.33 3.72
N LEU A 9 -14.82 -10.28 2.72
CA LEU A 9 -16.23 -10.56 2.87
C LEU A 9 -16.76 -11.36 1.67
N PRO A 10 -17.86 -12.12 1.82
CA PRO A 10 -18.46 -12.84 0.70
C PRO A 10 -19.00 -11.87 -0.36
N ASP A 11 -18.68 -12.10 -1.63
CA ASP A 11 -19.19 -11.27 -2.74
C ASP A 11 -20.62 -11.72 -3.11
N ARG A 12 -21.58 -11.33 -2.26
CA ARG A 12 -23.02 -11.56 -2.47
C ARG A 12 -23.83 -10.36 -1.98
N PRO A 13 -25.04 -10.14 -2.53
CA PRO A 13 -25.91 -9.05 -2.10
C PRO A 13 -26.14 -9.08 -0.58
N GLY A 14 -26.00 -7.92 0.05
CA GLY A 14 -26.22 -7.74 1.49
C GLY A 14 -24.98 -7.88 2.38
N SER A 15 -23.90 -8.54 1.94
CA SER A 15 -22.69 -8.74 2.78
C SER A 15 -22.12 -7.42 3.30
N LEU A 16 -21.94 -6.43 2.43
CA LEU A 16 -21.44 -5.12 2.82
C LEU A 16 -22.42 -4.36 3.73
N GLY A 17 -23.73 -4.54 3.51
CA GLY A 17 -24.77 -3.95 4.36
C GLY A 17 -24.75 -4.52 5.78
N SER A 18 -24.55 -5.84 5.91
CA SER A 18 -24.38 -6.50 7.21
C SER A 18 -23.13 -5.99 7.93
N LEU A 19 -22.02 -5.81 7.21
CA LEU A 19 -20.79 -5.24 7.76
C LEU A 19 -21.00 -3.81 8.26
N ALA A 20 -21.64 -2.97 7.45
CA ALA A 20 -21.94 -1.59 7.84
C ALA A 20 -22.80 -1.52 9.11
N LEU A 21 -23.79 -2.41 9.23
CA LEU A 21 -24.64 -2.50 10.43
C LEU A 21 -23.83 -2.92 11.67
N ALA A 22 -22.97 -3.92 11.54
CA ALA A 22 -22.15 -4.41 12.65
C ALA A 22 -21.17 -3.33 13.14
N LEU A 23 -20.48 -2.65 12.22
CA LEU A 23 -19.59 -1.53 12.56
C LEU A 23 -20.38 -0.37 13.21
N GLY A 24 -21.55 -0.03 12.69
CA GLY A 24 -22.43 0.98 13.28
C GLY A 24 -22.89 0.62 14.70
N SER A 25 -23.06 -0.67 15.02
CA SER A 25 -23.48 -1.13 16.36
C SER A 25 -22.44 -0.85 17.46
N VAL A 26 -21.17 -0.72 17.10
CA VAL A 26 -20.08 -0.30 18.00
C VAL A 26 -19.78 1.19 17.91
N GLY A 27 -20.65 1.95 17.24
CA GLY A 27 -20.56 3.41 17.10
C GLY A 27 -19.55 3.87 16.05
N ALA A 28 -19.10 2.99 15.16
CA ALA A 28 -18.19 3.38 14.08
C ALA A 28 -18.95 4.08 12.95
N ASP A 29 -18.40 5.18 12.46
CA ASP A 29 -18.90 5.90 11.29
C ASP A 29 -18.05 5.58 10.06
N ILE A 30 -18.67 5.14 8.96
CA ILE A 30 -17.95 4.78 7.73
C ILE A 30 -17.75 6.03 6.89
N LEU A 31 -16.50 6.42 6.71
CA LEU A 31 -16.16 7.63 5.97
C LEU A 31 -15.85 7.38 4.49
N SER A 32 -15.27 6.21 4.17
CA SER A 32 -15.11 5.76 2.78
C SER A 32 -14.94 4.25 2.69
N LEU A 33 -15.11 3.75 1.47
CA LEU A 33 -14.86 2.38 1.08
C LEU A 33 -14.18 2.36 -0.28
N ASP A 34 -13.19 1.50 -0.43
CA ASP A 34 -12.54 1.19 -1.70
C ASP A 34 -12.44 -0.33 -1.86
N VAL A 35 -12.78 -0.83 -3.06
CA VAL A 35 -12.67 -2.26 -3.36
C VAL A 35 -11.25 -2.54 -3.82
N VAL A 36 -10.51 -3.31 -3.02
CA VAL A 36 -9.12 -3.67 -3.30
C VAL A 36 -9.06 -4.79 -4.33
N GLU A 37 -9.86 -5.83 -4.15
CA GLU A 37 -9.88 -7.02 -5.00
C GLU A 37 -11.27 -7.66 -5.00
N ARG A 38 -11.66 -8.23 -6.14
CA ARG A 38 -12.75 -9.19 -6.21
C ARG A 38 -12.24 -10.47 -6.84
N GLY A 39 -12.54 -11.58 -6.19
CA GLY A 39 -12.24 -12.92 -6.67
C GLY A 39 -13.49 -13.79 -6.71
N ASP A 40 -13.30 -15.10 -6.91
CA ASP A 40 -14.40 -16.05 -7.00
C ASP A 40 -15.09 -16.22 -5.63
N GLY A 41 -16.16 -15.44 -5.41
CA GLY A 41 -17.03 -15.52 -4.24
C GLY A 41 -16.62 -14.65 -3.05
N PHE A 42 -15.57 -13.83 -3.17
CA PHE A 42 -15.13 -12.90 -2.13
C PHE A 42 -14.76 -11.52 -2.68
N ALA A 43 -14.87 -10.52 -1.82
CA ALA A 43 -14.37 -9.17 -2.03
C ALA A 43 -13.42 -8.82 -0.88
N ILE A 44 -12.39 -8.03 -1.20
CA ILE A 44 -11.50 -7.40 -0.24
C ILE A 44 -11.77 -5.92 -0.29
N ASP A 45 -12.29 -5.38 0.81
CA ASP A 45 -12.63 -3.97 0.92
C ASP A 45 -11.73 -3.28 1.94
N ASP A 46 -11.31 -2.09 1.59
CA ASP A 46 -10.60 -1.16 2.47
C ASP A 46 -11.61 -0.09 2.94
N ILE A 47 -11.94 -0.11 4.22
CA ILE A 47 -12.96 0.76 4.82
C ILE A 47 -12.28 1.72 5.79
N VAL A 48 -12.45 3.01 5.57
CA VAL A 48 -12.03 4.03 6.54
C VAL A 48 -13.20 4.30 7.47
N VAL A 49 -12.98 4.08 8.75
CA VAL A 49 -13.97 4.30 9.80
C VAL A 49 -13.46 5.30 10.83
N GLU A 50 -14.33 6.16 11.34
CA GLU A 50 -14.09 6.89 12.57
C GLU A 50 -14.73 6.18 13.75
N VAL A 51 -13.98 6.06 14.85
CA VAL A 51 -14.52 5.57 16.12
C VAL A 51 -14.58 6.67 17.18
N PRO A 52 -15.56 6.58 18.12
CA PRO A 52 -15.68 7.49 19.24
C PRO A 52 -14.41 7.53 20.09
N SER A 53 -14.16 8.66 20.73
CA SER A 53 -13.03 8.81 21.65
C SER A 53 -13.15 7.82 22.82
N GLY A 54 -12.08 7.08 23.09
CA GLY A 54 -12.03 6.05 24.14
C GLY A 54 -12.52 4.66 23.70
N ALA A 55 -13.03 4.50 22.48
CA ALA A 55 -13.31 3.17 21.93
C ALA A 55 -12.01 2.40 21.66
N LEU A 56 -11.98 1.11 22.00
CA LEU A 56 -10.86 0.23 21.70
C LEU A 56 -10.92 -0.18 20.21
N PRO A 57 -9.82 -0.11 19.45
CA PRO A 57 -9.80 -0.51 18.03
C PRO A 57 -10.28 -1.95 17.81
N ASP A 58 -9.99 -2.85 18.74
CA ASP A 58 -10.38 -4.26 18.72
C ASP A 58 -11.90 -4.48 18.64
N THR A 59 -12.72 -3.50 19.02
CA THR A 59 -14.18 -3.61 18.87
C THR A 59 -14.59 -3.62 17.40
N LEU A 60 -13.83 -2.96 16.51
CA LEU A 60 -14.06 -3.02 15.06
C LEU A 60 -13.82 -4.42 14.52
N ILE A 61 -12.73 -5.06 14.96
CA ILE A 61 -12.39 -6.43 14.58
C ILE A 61 -13.50 -7.37 15.05
N THR A 62 -13.83 -7.29 16.35
CA THR A 62 -14.86 -8.13 16.97
C THR A 62 -16.22 -7.96 16.28
N ALA A 63 -16.60 -6.73 15.92
CA ALA A 63 -17.86 -6.46 15.23
C ALA A 63 -17.86 -7.02 13.80
N ALA A 64 -16.79 -6.81 13.04
CA ALA A 64 -16.69 -7.32 11.67
C ALA A 64 -16.71 -8.85 11.63
N GLU A 65 -15.90 -9.51 12.46
CA GLU A 65 -15.78 -10.98 12.50
C GLU A 65 -16.96 -11.68 13.18
N SER A 66 -17.91 -10.93 13.76
CA SER A 66 -19.19 -11.49 14.22
C SER A 66 -20.08 -11.96 13.05
N ILE A 67 -19.79 -11.51 11.84
CA ILE A 67 -20.51 -11.86 10.63
C ILE A 67 -19.90 -13.12 10.02
N HIS A 68 -20.75 -14.09 9.70
CA HIS A 68 -20.33 -15.33 9.05
C HIS A 68 -19.57 -15.06 7.74
N ASP A 69 -18.41 -15.72 7.59
CA ASP A 69 -17.48 -15.60 6.44
C ASP A 69 -16.81 -14.23 6.26
N VAL A 70 -16.84 -13.34 7.27
CA VAL A 70 -16.08 -12.08 7.26
C VAL A 70 -14.79 -12.26 8.06
N GLN A 71 -13.67 -11.79 7.50
CA GLN A 71 -12.35 -11.85 8.14
C GLN A 71 -11.66 -10.50 8.06
N VAL A 72 -11.02 -10.06 9.15
CA VAL A 72 -10.26 -8.81 9.15
C VAL A 72 -8.80 -9.11 8.81
N ASP A 73 -8.35 -8.64 7.65
CA ASP A 73 -6.95 -8.78 7.21
C ASP A 73 -6.03 -7.84 8.01
N SER A 74 -6.48 -6.61 8.26
CA SER A 74 -5.70 -5.64 9.01
C SER A 74 -6.54 -4.49 9.54
N LEU A 75 -6.14 -3.95 10.69
CA LEU A 75 -6.65 -2.70 11.26
C LEU A 75 -5.47 -1.79 11.58
N ARG A 76 -5.45 -0.60 10.99
CA ARG A 76 -4.35 0.37 11.20
C ARG A 76 -4.87 1.79 11.43
N PRO A 77 -4.19 2.61 12.26
CA PRO A 77 -4.50 4.02 12.37
C PRO A 77 -4.47 4.70 11.00
N TYR A 78 -5.40 5.61 10.77
CA TYR A 78 -5.52 6.35 9.53
C TYR A 78 -5.54 7.85 9.80
N SER A 79 -4.53 8.55 9.29
CA SER A 79 -4.33 9.99 9.47
C SER A 79 -4.58 10.79 8.18
N GLY A 80 -5.10 10.15 7.12
CA GLY A 80 -5.32 10.78 5.83
C GLY A 80 -6.68 11.50 5.73
N ILE A 81 -6.72 12.60 4.99
CA ILE A 81 -7.98 13.21 4.52
C ILE A 81 -8.55 12.28 3.45
N LEU A 82 -9.81 11.86 3.57
CA LEU A 82 -10.48 11.04 2.55
C LEU A 82 -10.42 11.78 1.23
N ASP A 83 -9.61 11.29 0.30
CA ASP A 83 -9.35 12.01 -0.92
C ASP A 83 -9.45 11.03 -2.07
N THR A 84 -10.45 11.26 -2.91
CA THR A 84 -10.85 10.40 -4.02
C THR A 84 -9.90 10.52 -5.20
N HIS A 85 -8.97 11.48 -5.21
CA HIS A 85 -8.15 11.79 -6.39
C HIS A 85 -6.63 11.71 -6.14
N ARG A 86 -6.19 11.11 -5.03
CA ARG A 86 -4.78 11.08 -4.60
C ARG A 86 -3.78 10.60 -5.65
N GLU A 87 -4.14 9.61 -6.47
CA GLU A 87 -3.28 9.11 -7.55
C GLU A 87 -3.06 10.18 -8.63
N LEU A 88 -4.14 10.86 -9.04
CA LEU A 88 -4.08 11.92 -10.04
C LEU A 88 -3.32 13.14 -9.51
N GLU A 89 -3.54 13.49 -8.23
CA GLU A 89 -2.76 14.54 -7.57
C GLU A 89 -1.26 14.24 -7.56
N LEU A 90 -0.87 13.00 -7.23
CA LEU A 90 0.53 12.61 -7.23
C LEU A 90 1.13 12.71 -8.64
N ILE A 91 0.39 12.25 -9.65
CA ILE A 91 0.84 12.35 -11.06
C ILE A 91 1.03 13.82 -11.45
N ASP A 92 0.07 14.70 -11.11
CA ASP A 92 0.15 16.13 -11.40
C ASP A 92 1.32 16.80 -10.66
N GLN A 93 1.52 16.47 -9.38
CA GLN A 93 2.65 16.96 -8.58
C GLN A 93 3.99 16.55 -9.19
N VAL A 94 4.14 15.28 -9.59
CA VAL A 94 5.37 14.80 -10.25
C VAL A 94 5.56 15.46 -11.62
N ALA A 95 4.49 15.71 -12.38
CA ALA A 95 4.55 16.39 -13.67
C ALA A 95 5.00 17.84 -13.58
N ASN A 96 4.50 18.55 -12.56
CA ASN A 96 4.80 19.96 -12.34
C ASN A 96 6.09 20.19 -11.54
N ALA A 97 6.64 19.16 -10.90
CA ALA A 97 7.94 19.21 -10.25
C ALA A 97 9.07 19.41 -11.29
N ARG A 98 10.11 20.16 -10.91
CA ARG A 98 11.21 20.54 -11.81
C ARG A 98 12.41 19.62 -11.63
N ASP A 99 13.10 19.77 -10.50
CA ASP A 99 14.40 19.11 -10.26
C ASP A 99 14.29 17.91 -9.31
N ASP A 100 13.13 17.72 -8.67
CA ASP A 100 12.90 16.81 -7.56
C ASP A 100 11.79 15.79 -7.83
N ARG A 101 11.44 15.55 -9.10
CA ARG A 101 10.33 14.67 -9.52
C ARG A 101 10.35 13.29 -8.86
N LEU A 102 11.53 12.67 -8.77
CA LEU A 102 11.68 11.36 -8.10
C LEU A 102 11.45 11.46 -6.59
N GLN A 103 11.87 12.55 -5.95
CA GLN A 103 11.66 12.79 -4.52
C GLN A 103 10.16 12.98 -4.23
N VAL A 104 9.48 13.80 -5.05
CA VAL A 104 8.03 14.01 -4.98
C VAL A 104 7.27 12.68 -5.13
N LEU A 105 7.69 11.82 -6.07
CA LEU A 105 7.14 10.48 -6.24
C LEU A 105 7.26 9.65 -4.95
N VAL A 106 8.47 9.52 -4.40
CA VAL A 106 8.67 8.64 -3.23
C VAL A 106 8.01 9.18 -1.97
N ASP A 107 7.89 10.49 -1.81
CA ASP A 107 7.20 11.08 -0.66
C ASP A 107 5.68 10.90 -0.75
N GLY A 108 5.10 10.97 -1.96
CA GLY A 108 3.66 10.80 -2.17
C GLY A 108 3.19 9.33 -2.23
N ALA A 109 4.03 8.42 -2.75
CA ALA A 109 3.65 7.03 -3.00
C ALA A 109 3.14 6.26 -1.75
N PRO A 110 3.70 6.40 -0.53
CA PRO A 110 3.22 5.72 0.66
C PRO A 110 1.74 5.99 0.97
N ARG A 111 1.33 7.25 0.84
CA ARG A 111 -0.05 7.68 1.07
C ARG A 111 -1.01 7.15 0.01
N VAL A 112 -0.57 7.15 -1.25
CA VAL A 112 -1.37 6.73 -2.40
C VAL A 112 -1.56 5.22 -2.43
N LEU A 113 -0.46 4.47 -2.28
CA LEU A 113 -0.42 3.01 -2.41
C LEU A 113 -0.63 2.29 -1.06
N ARG A 114 -0.89 3.05 0.01
CA ARG A 114 -1.15 2.54 1.37
C ARG A 114 -0.03 1.63 1.87
N VAL A 115 1.22 2.07 1.68
CA VAL A 115 2.43 1.37 2.14
C VAL A 115 3.16 2.19 3.21
N GLY A 116 4.06 1.56 3.95
CA GLY A 116 4.78 2.23 5.04
C GLY A 116 5.86 3.18 4.54
N TRP A 117 6.52 2.81 3.44
CA TRP A 117 7.59 3.61 2.83
C TRP A 117 7.77 3.26 1.35
N SER A 118 8.48 4.14 0.64
CA SER A 118 8.90 3.87 -0.73
C SER A 118 10.30 4.43 -1.01
N THR A 119 10.99 3.82 -1.98
CA THR A 119 12.31 4.24 -2.46
C THR A 119 12.43 4.03 -3.96
N VAL A 120 13.19 4.87 -4.65
CA VAL A 120 13.64 4.57 -6.02
C VAL A 120 15.05 4.03 -5.94
N ILE A 121 15.28 2.90 -6.60
CA ILE A 121 16.59 2.28 -6.72
C ILE A 121 17.04 2.25 -8.18
N ASP A 122 18.35 2.22 -8.38
CA ASP A 122 18.99 2.12 -9.70
C ASP A 122 20.20 1.18 -9.63
N MET A 123 20.68 0.73 -10.80
CA MET A 123 21.86 -0.12 -10.93
C MET A 123 23.09 0.69 -11.31
N GLY A 124 24.10 0.67 -10.46
CA GLY A 124 25.41 1.27 -10.73
C GLY A 124 26.51 0.21 -10.89
N PRO A 125 27.77 0.64 -11.14
CA PRO A 125 28.91 -0.26 -11.28
C PRO A 125 29.18 -1.13 -10.04
N GLN A 126 28.74 -0.68 -8.86
CA GLN A 126 28.91 -1.38 -7.57
C GLN A 126 27.65 -2.16 -7.14
N GLY A 127 26.64 -2.26 -8.00
CA GLY A 127 25.36 -2.91 -7.71
C GLY A 127 24.22 -1.90 -7.52
N ALA A 128 23.13 -2.39 -6.93
CA ALA A 128 21.94 -1.59 -6.67
C ALA A 128 22.20 -0.53 -5.60
N TYR A 129 21.69 0.68 -5.81
CA TYR A 129 21.77 1.76 -4.84
C TYR A 129 20.46 2.56 -4.80
N ARG A 130 20.18 3.16 -3.65
CA ARG A 130 19.02 4.06 -3.50
C ARG A 130 19.31 5.42 -4.13
N VAL A 131 18.45 5.84 -5.04
CA VAL A 131 18.45 7.19 -5.65
C VAL A 131 17.80 8.19 -4.71
N VAL A 132 16.57 7.89 -4.27
CA VAL A 132 15.77 8.70 -3.34
C VAL A 132 14.91 7.79 -2.46
N GLY A 133 14.47 8.30 -1.31
CA GLY A 133 13.58 7.59 -0.40
C GLY A 133 12.58 8.53 0.26
N SER A 134 11.40 8.00 0.56
CA SER A 134 10.39 8.69 1.35
C SER A 134 10.91 9.02 2.74
N GLN A 135 10.31 10.00 3.43
CA GLN A 135 10.65 10.33 4.82
C GLN A 135 10.70 9.11 5.77
N SER A 136 9.78 8.15 5.60
CA SER A 136 9.69 6.93 6.42
C SER A 136 10.56 5.78 5.91
N ALA A 137 11.34 5.99 4.83
CA ALA A 137 12.19 4.94 4.28
C ALA A 137 13.28 4.55 5.28
N PRO A 138 13.50 3.25 5.53
CA PRO A 138 14.58 2.80 6.40
C PRO A 138 15.94 3.35 5.95
N SER A 139 16.82 3.60 6.93
CA SER A 139 18.21 3.96 6.64
C SER A 139 19.02 2.77 6.12
N THR A 140 18.61 1.55 6.47
CA THR A 140 19.15 0.31 5.92
C THR A 140 18.86 0.20 4.42
N GLN A 141 19.78 -0.40 3.68
CA GLN A 141 19.65 -0.64 2.24
C GLN A 141 19.77 -2.13 1.97
N ALA A 142 19.08 -2.60 0.93
CA ALA A 142 19.23 -3.97 0.45
C ALA A 142 20.72 -4.28 0.14
N ALA A 143 21.17 -5.47 0.52
CA ALA A 143 22.56 -5.87 0.29
C ALA A 143 22.86 -6.10 -1.20
N SER A 144 21.84 -6.49 -1.96
CA SER A 144 21.84 -6.61 -3.42
C SER A 144 20.40 -6.51 -3.95
N ALA A 145 20.22 -6.47 -5.26
CA ALA A 145 18.90 -6.53 -5.91
C ALA A 145 18.90 -7.61 -7.01
N PRO A 146 18.83 -8.91 -6.66
CA PRO A 146 18.91 -10.01 -7.62
C PRO A 146 17.74 -10.05 -8.61
N TRP A 147 16.66 -9.33 -8.29
CA TRP A 147 15.45 -9.17 -9.09
C TRP A 147 15.53 -8.02 -10.10
N MET A 148 16.65 -7.29 -10.17
CA MET A 148 16.91 -6.31 -11.22
C MET A 148 17.68 -6.91 -12.41
N PRO A 149 17.43 -6.45 -13.66
CA PRO A 149 16.42 -5.47 -14.05
C PRO A 149 15.01 -6.05 -13.97
N LEU A 150 14.03 -5.18 -13.71
CA LEU A 150 12.63 -5.57 -13.56
C LEU A 150 11.83 -5.16 -14.81
N GLU A 151 11.15 -6.09 -15.46
CA GLU A 151 10.35 -5.80 -16.66
C GLU A 151 8.87 -5.47 -16.36
N LYS A 152 8.36 -5.95 -15.23
CA LYS A 152 6.95 -5.82 -14.84
C LYS A 152 6.82 -5.66 -13.33
N PRO A 153 5.75 -5.02 -12.82
CA PRO A 153 5.49 -4.95 -11.39
C PRO A 153 5.40 -6.37 -10.78
N THR A 154 5.99 -6.54 -9.60
CA THR A 154 6.01 -7.84 -8.90
C THR A 154 6.02 -7.68 -7.38
N VAL A 155 5.51 -8.69 -6.68
CA VAL A 155 5.85 -8.92 -5.26
C VAL A 155 7.27 -9.48 -5.19
N LEU A 156 8.02 -9.06 -4.18
CA LEU A 156 9.38 -9.55 -3.93
C LEU A 156 9.39 -10.45 -2.68
N ASP A 157 10.30 -11.42 -2.68
CA ASP A 157 10.54 -12.29 -1.52
C ASP A 157 11.19 -11.48 -0.39
N GLY A 158 10.41 -11.21 0.66
CA GLY A 158 10.83 -10.47 1.85
C GLY A 158 11.82 -11.23 2.74
N ASP A 159 11.94 -12.55 2.58
CA ASP A 159 12.81 -13.40 3.39
C ASP A 159 14.15 -13.71 2.70
N GLY A 160 14.33 -13.27 1.45
CA GLY A 160 15.55 -13.51 0.68
C GLY A 160 16.82 -12.96 1.33
N ASP A 161 17.97 -13.56 1.02
CA ASP A 161 19.28 -13.19 1.60
C ASP A 161 19.70 -11.73 1.32
N TRP A 162 19.11 -11.12 0.29
CA TRP A 162 19.36 -9.73 -0.10
C TRP A 162 18.64 -8.70 0.79
N VAL A 163 17.63 -9.13 1.55
CA VAL A 163 16.81 -8.28 2.41
C VAL A 163 17.51 -8.03 3.76
N PRO A 164 17.64 -6.76 4.22
CA PRO A 164 18.22 -6.46 5.52
C PRO A 164 17.47 -7.11 6.67
N GLN A 165 18.19 -7.59 7.69
CA GLN A 165 17.60 -8.28 8.84
C GLN A 165 16.49 -7.45 9.52
N LEU A 166 16.69 -6.13 9.65
CA LEU A 166 15.70 -5.23 10.22
C LEU A 166 14.34 -5.28 9.49
N TRP A 167 14.34 -5.44 8.17
CA TRP A 167 13.09 -5.52 7.40
C TRP A 167 12.39 -6.85 7.61
N LYS A 168 13.15 -7.94 7.74
CA LYS A 168 12.66 -9.28 8.08
C LYS A 168 12.06 -9.31 9.49
N ASP A 169 12.76 -8.72 10.45
CA ASP A 169 12.29 -8.63 11.85
C ASP A 169 10.98 -7.86 11.98
N MET A 170 10.72 -6.92 11.06
CA MET A 170 9.47 -6.15 10.96
C MET A 170 8.41 -6.81 10.06
N ASP A 171 8.65 -8.03 9.56
CA ASP A 171 7.82 -8.73 8.56
C ASP A 171 7.42 -7.82 7.39
N THR A 172 8.42 -7.12 6.83
CA THR A 172 8.16 -6.12 5.78
C THR A 172 7.87 -6.79 4.47
N LYS A 173 6.63 -6.64 3.99
CA LYS A 173 6.24 -7.08 2.65
C LYS A 173 6.78 -6.10 1.62
N LEU A 174 7.27 -6.62 0.50
CA LEU A 174 7.96 -5.84 -0.54
C LEU A 174 7.28 -6.03 -1.90
N ALA A 175 7.11 -4.94 -2.62
CA ALA A 175 6.67 -4.95 -4.02
C ALA A 175 7.44 -3.89 -4.80
N ALA A 176 7.66 -4.14 -6.08
CA ALA A 176 8.47 -3.28 -6.92
C ALA A 176 7.87 -3.14 -8.32
N ALA A 177 8.11 -1.99 -8.97
CA ALA A 177 7.74 -1.78 -10.36
C ALA A 177 8.75 -0.91 -11.12
N PRO A 178 9.03 -1.22 -12.40
CA PRO A 178 9.93 -0.41 -13.21
C PRO A 178 9.37 0.97 -13.48
N LEU A 179 10.24 1.98 -13.44
CA LEU A 179 9.94 3.35 -13.86
C LEU A 179 10.31 3.52 -15.33
N GLY A 180 9.44 2.96 -16.19
CA GLY A 180 9.64 2.93 -17.64
C GLY A 180 10.92 2.20 -18.04
N ASN A 181 11.60 2.68 -19.08
CA ASN A 181 12.81 2.06 -19.62
C ASN A 181 14.11 2.65 -19.04
N THR A 182 14.02 3.38 -17.91
CA THR A 182 15.14 4.11 -17.32
C THR A 182 16.14 3.22 -16.56
N GLY A 183 15.79 1.94 -16.34
CA GLY A 183 16.52 1.02 -15.46
C GLY A 183 16.19 1.19 -13.97
N LYS A 184 15.52 2.28 -13.59
CA LYS A 184 15.12 2.57 -12.21
C LYS A 184 13.87 1.79 -11.83
N VAL A 185 13.78 1.45 -10.54
CA VAL A 185 12.64 0.72 -9.97
C VAL A 185 12.12 1.45 -8.74
N LEU A 186 10.80 1.62 -8.69
CA LEU A 186 10.10 2.03 -7.47
C LEU A 186 9.91 0.79 -6.59
N LEU A 187 10.54 0.78 -5.42
CA LEU A 187 10.42 -0.25 -4.40
C LEU A 187 9.54 0.27 -3.26
N LEU A 188 8.54 -0.52 -2.88
CA LEU A 188 7.65 -0.26 -1.77
C LEU A 188 7.89 -1.24 -0.63
N GLY A 189 7.73 -0.77 0.60
CA GLY A 189 7.71 -1.63 1.77
C GLY A 189 6.52 -1.37 2.68
N ARG A 190 5.94 -2.47 3.16
CA ARG A 190 4.79 -2.47 4.08
C ARG A 190 5.15 -3.32 5.31
N PRO A 191 5.69 -2.70 6.37
CA PRO A 191 5.99 -3.40 7.63
C PRO A 191 4.74 -3.99 8.27
N GLY A 192 4.81 -5.24 8.72
CA GLY A 192 3.71 -5.93 9.41
C GLY A 192 2.53 -6.36 8.53
N GLY A 193 2.66 -6.27 7.20
CA GLY A 193 1.64 -6.73 6.25
C GLY A 193 0.40 -5.82 6.11
N PRO A 194 -0.69 -6.31 5.48
CA PRO A 194 -0.82 -7.64 4.85
C PRO A 194 -0.02 -7.76 3.55
N ASP A 195 0.09 -8.97 3.01
CA ASP A 195 0.74 -9.23 1.72
C ASP A 195 0.17 -8.35 0.60
N PHE A 196 1.01 -8.05 -0.40
CA PHE A 196 0.57 -7.34 -1.58
C PHE A 196 -0.31 -8.23 -2.44
N ARG A 197 -1.55 -7.78 -2.65
CA ARG A 197 -2.49 -8.49 -3.51
C ARG A 197 -2.21 -8.22 -5.00
N PRO A 198 -2.61 -9.12 -5.93
CA PRO A 198 -2.35 -8.93 -7.36
C PRO A 198 -2.90 -7.61 -7.91
N SER A 199 -4.05 -7.15 -7.43
CA SER A 199 -4.64 -5.87 -7.82
C SER A 199 -3.83 -4.67 -7.34
N GLU A 200 -3.21 -4.73 -6.16
CA GLU A 200 -2.32 -3.69 -5.64
C GLU A 200 -1.03 -3.61 -6.48
N VAL A 201 -0.48 -4.76 -6.87
CA VAL A 201 0.71 -4.84 -7.75
C VAL A 201 0.40 -4.29 -9.14
N ALA A 202 -0.77 -4.62 -9.69
CA ALA A 202 -1.23 -4.05 -10.96
C ALA A 202 -1.37 -2.51 -10.88
N ARG A 203 -1.99 -2.00 -9.81
CA ARG A 203 -2.13 -0.57 -9.55
C ARG A 203 -0.78 0.15 -9.44
N LEU A 204 0.17 -0.44 -8.70
CA LEU A 204 1.55 0.04 -8.65
C LEU A 204 2.16 0.11 -10.07
N GLY A 205 1.96 -0.92 -10.88
CA GLY A 205 2.41 -0.95 -12.27
C GLY A 205 1.84 0.19 -13.14
N TYR A 206 0.53 0.43 -13.07
CA TYR A 206 -0.12 1.51 -13.80
C TYR A 206 0.41 2.88 -13.37
N LEU A 207 0.51 3.13 -12.07
CA LEU A 207 1.04 4.39 -11.54
C LEU A 207 2.49 4.61 -11.96
N ALA A 208 3.35 3.61 -11.76
CA ALA A 208 4.77 3.66 -12.14
C ALA A 208 4.94 3.88 -13.64
N GLY A 209 4.15 3.19 -14.47
CA GLY A 209 4.15 3.34 -15.92
C GLY A 209 3.72 4.74 -16.38
N ILE A 210 2.63 5.29 -15.83
CA ILE A 210 2.17 6.65 -16.14
C ILE A 210 3.22 7.67 -15.72
N ILE A 211 3.73 7.57 -14.49
CA ILE A 211 4.72 8.51 -13.98
C ILE A 211 6.01 8.46 -14.80
N ALA A 212 6.42 7.28 -15.26
CA ALA A 212 7.58 7.16 -16.14
C ALA A 212 7.46 7.98 -17.43
N THR A 213 6.26 8.09 -18.03
CA THR A 213 6.05 8.93 -19.22
C THR A 213 6.29 10.41 -18.97
N VAL A 214 6.11 10.84 -17.72
CA VAL A 214 6.26 12.22 -17.27
C VAL A 214 7.70 12.51 -16.85
N LEU A 215 8.42 11.50 -16.36
CA LEU A 215 9.83 11.62 -15.96
C LEU A 215 10.77 11.84 -17.15
N GLY A 216 10.42 11.35 -18.35
CA GLY A 216 11.21 11.50 -19.58
C GLY A 216 12.08 10.28 -19.88
#